data_AF-A0A6C2CE84-F1
#
_entry.id   AF-A0A6C2CE84-F1
#
_cell.length_a   1.000
_cell.length_b   1.000
_cell.length_c   1.000
_cell.angle_alpha   90.00
_cell.angle_beta   90.00
_cell.angle_gamma   90.00
#
_symmetry.space_group_name_H-M   'P 1'
#
loop_
_entity.id
_entity.type
_entity.pdbx_description
1 polymer ?
#
loop_
_entity_poly.entity_id
_entity_poly.type
_entity_poly.pdbx_seq_one_letter_code
_entity_poly.pdbx_strand_id
1 'polypeptide(L)' 'MLHLHGPLMGGPDLMTALGHRSPASLRQARRRGQIGIVLFTVPNRRGLFALTQDVADWLAQMRTQCVGKDGIR' A
#
# COMPACT_ATOMS: atom_id res chain seq x y z
N MET A 1 4.97 -12.37 0.91
CA MET A 1 5.06 -10.94 1.27
C MET A 1 6.11 -10.71 2.36
N LEU A 2 5.94 -11.21 3.59
CA LEU A 2 6.92 -11.05 4.68
C LEU A 2 8.32 -11.59 4.39
N HIS A 3 8.43 -12.76 3.73
CA HIS A 3 9.73 -13.34 3.37
C HIS A 3 10.52 -12.54 2.31
N LEU A 4 9.84 -11.67 1.54
CA LEU A 4 10.44 -10.90 0.43
C LEU A 4 10.80 -9.47 0.85
N HIS A 5 9.91 -8.81 1.60
CA HIS A 5 10.08 -7.39 1.99
C HIS A 5 10.41 -7.22 3.48
N GLY A 6 10.45 -8.30 4.27
CA GLY A 6 10.51 -8.21 5.72
C GLY A 6 9.21 -7.65 6.33
N PRO A 7 9.21 -7.29 7.62
CA PRO A 7 8.04 -6.73 8.30
C PRO A 7 7.71 -5.29 7.89
N LEU A 8 8.65 -4.59 7.26
CA LEU A 8 8.57 -3.17 6.93
C LEU A 8 8.77 -2.97 5.44
N MET A 9 7.74 -2.49 4.75
CA MET A 9 7.80 -2.16 3.33
C MET A 9 7.98 -0.65 3.15
N GLY A 10 8.87 -0.24 2.25
CA GLY A 10 9.12 1.17 1.95
C GLY A 10 9.58 1.40 0.53
N GLY A 11 9.71 2.67 0.15
CA GLY A 11 10.35 3.05 -1.12
C GLY A 11 9.62 2.51 -2.37
N PRO A 12 10.36 2.01 -3.38
CA PRO A 12 9.78 1.51 -4.63
C PRO A 12 8.84 0.32 -4.46
N ASP A 13 9.10 -0.57 -3.51
CA ASP A 13 8.28 -1.76 -3.27
C ASP A 13 6.89 -1.37 -2.75
N LEU A 14 6.84 -0.47 -1.76
CA LEU A 14 5.59 0.09 -1.24
C LEU A 14 4.80 0.78 -2.34
N MET A 15 5.49 1.57 -3.16
CA MET A 15 4.87 2.31 -4.25
C MET A 15 4.26 1.36 -5.29
N THR A 16 4.99 0.30 -5.66
CA THR A 16 4.55 -0.71 -6.62
C THR A 16 3.37 -1.52 -6.07
N ALA A 17 3.43 -1.94 -4.81
CA ALA A 17 2.34 -2.67 -4.14
C ALA A 17 1.05 -1.84 -4.07
N LEU A 18 1.15 -0.52 -3.93
CA LEU A 18 0.01 0.41 -3.93
C LEU A 18 -0.44 0.82 -5.34
N GLY A 19 0.16 0.29 -6.41
CA GLY A 19 -0.23 0.60 -7.79
C GLY A 19 0.22 1.98 -8.29
N HIS A 20 1.19 2.60 -7.63
CA HIS A 20 1.74 3.89 -8.05
C HIS A 20 3.02 3.70 -8.87
N ARG A 21 3.15 4.50 -9.93
CA ARG A 21 4.30 4.48 -10.85
C ARG A 21 5.35 5.55 -10.54
N SER A 22 5.06 6.47 -9.62
CA SER A 22 6.03 7.47 -9.16
C SER A 22 5.82 7.87 -7.70
N PRO A 23 6.89 8.30 -6.99
CA PRO A 23 6.77 8.78 -5.62
C PRO A 23 5.85 10.01 -5.50
N ALA A 24 5.76 10.83 -6.56
CA ALA A 24 4.86 11.98 -6.60
C ALA A 24 3.39 11.54 -6.62
N SER A 25 3.05 10.50 -7.38
CA SER A 25 1.69 9.93 -7.41
C SER A 25 1.27 9.38 -6.05
N LEU A 26 2.17 8.64 -5.38
CA LEU A 26 1.93 8.13 -4.02
C LEU A 26 1.72 9.27 -3.01
N ARG A 27 2.56 10.31 -3.05
CA ARG A 27 2.40 11.49 -2.19
C ARG A 27 1.06 12.20 -2.45
N GLN A 28 0.65 12.30 -3.70
CA GLN A 28 -0.62 12.94 -4.07
C GLN A 28 -1.82 12.14 -3.57
N ALA A 29 -1.81 10.81 -3.72
CA ALA A 29 -2.85 9.93 -3.20
C ALA A 29 -2.95 10.02 -1.66
N ARG A 30 -1.80 10.04 -0.97
CA ARG A 30 -1.75 10.26 0.49
C ARG A 30 -2.40 11.58 0.89
N ARG A 31 -2.06 12.68 0.21
CA ARG A 31 -2.64 14.01 0.48
C ARG A 31 -4.14 14.05 0.25
N ARG A 32 -4.66 13.24 -0.68
CA ARG A 32 -6.10 13.12 -0.97
C ARG A 32 -6.84 12.12 -0.08
N GLY A 33 -6.15 11.46 0.87
CA GLY A 33 -6.77 10.43 1.71
C GLY A 33 -7.19 9.18 0.93
N GLN A 34 -6.58 8.92 -0.23
CA GLN A 34 -6.94 7.79 -1.11
C GLN A 34 -6.17 6.51 -0.79
N ILE A 35 -5.34 6.51 0.25
CA ILE A 35 -4.55 5.36 0.67
C ILE A 35 -5.29 4.70 1.84
N GLY A 36 -5.79 3.49 1.62
CA GLY A 36 -6.56 2.72 2.60
C GLY A 36 -5.73 2.06 3.72
N ILE A 37 -4.43 2.39 3.82
CA ILE A 37 -3.51 1.87 4.84
C ILE A 37 -2.74 3.00 5.51
N VAL A 38 -2.29 2.73 6.74
CA VAL A 38 -1.49 3.69 7.50
C VAL A 38 -0.07 3.74 6.94
N LEU A 39 0.34 4.94 6.51
CA LEU A 39 1.71 5.22 6.12
C LEU A 39 2.40 6.05 7.20
N PHE A 40 3.61 5.63 7.57
CA PHE A 40 4.41 6.27 8.60
C PHE A 40 5.85 6.53 8.14
N THR A 41 6.55 7.37 8.91
CA THR A 41 7.98 7.65 8.72
C THR A 41 8.78 6.95 9.81
N VAL A 42 9.95 6.43 9.46
CA VAL A 42 10.86 5.82 10.43
C VAL A 42 11.97 6.83 10.75
N PRO A 43 12.32 7.05 12.03
CA PRO A 43 13.42 7.94 12.40
C PRO A 43 14.71 7.61 11.63
N ASN A 44 15.45 8.64 11.22
CA ASN A 44 16.70 8.51 10.44
C ASN A 44 16.55 7.79 9.09
N ARG A 45 15.32 7.63 8.58
CA ARG A 45 15.06 7.06 7.24
C ARG A 45 14.20 8.00 6.42
N ARG A 46 14.58 8.14 5.15
CA ARG A 46 13.84 8.96 4.18
C ARG A 46 12.70 8.14 3.57
N GLY A 47 11.54 8.78 3.40
CA GLY A 47 10.41 8.20 2.68
C GLY A 47 9.28 7.71 3.59
N LEU A 48 8.34 7.03 2.96
CA LEU A 48 7.17 6.45 3.61
C LEU A 48 7.33 4.95 3.73
N PHE A 49 6.78 4.43 4.82
CA PHE A 49 6.79 3.04 5.18
C PHE A 49 5.39 2.59 5.57
N ALA A 50 5.14 1.31 5.38
CA ALA A 50 3.98 0.60 5.89
C ALA A 50 4.42 -0.75 6.42
N LEU A 51 3.62 -1.36 7.29
CA LEU A 51 3.84 -2.75 7.63
C LEU A 51 3.48 -3.61 6.43
N THR A 52 4.33 -4.59 6.12
CA THR A 52 4.10 -5.52 5.00
C THR A 52 2.79 -6.29 5.19
N GLN A 53 2.41 -6.55 6.44
CA GLN A 53 1.14 -7.20 6.78
C GLN A 53 -0.07 -6.31 6.42
N ASP A 54 -0.05 -5.03 6.80
CA ASP A 54 -1.14 -4.08 6.48
C ASP A 54 -1.35 -3.95 4.97
N VAL A 55 -0.25 -3.92 4.19
CA VAL A 55 -0.31 -3.90 2.73
C VAL A 55 -0.95 -5.19 2.19
N ALA A 56 -0.56 -6.36 2.72
CA ALA A 56 -1.11 -7.64 2.31
C ALA A 56 -2.61 -7.75 2.63
N ASP A 57 -3.02 -7.34 3.83
CA ASP A 57 -4.42 -7.38 4.27
C ASP A 57 -5.28 -6.42 3.44
N TRP A 58 -4.76 -5.23 3.15
CA TRP A 58 -5.45 -4.28 2.28
C TRP A 58 -5.63 -4.82 0.85
N LEU A 59 -4.61 -5.43 0.26
CA LEU A 59 -4.72 -6.07 -1.06
C LEU A 59 -5.74 -7.22 -1.05
N ALA A 60 -5.76 -8.03 0.01
CA ALA A 60 -6.73 -9.10 0.18
C ALA A 60 -8.17 -8.54 0.28
N GLN A 61 -8.36 -7.46 1.04
CA GLN A 61 -9.66 -6.78 1.15
C GLN A 61 -10.11 -6.20 -0.19
N MET A 62 -9.22 -5.56 -0.96
CA MET A 62 -9.52 -5.03 -2.29
C MET A 62 -9.99 -6.14 -3.23
N ARG A 63 -9.32 -7.30 -3.22
CA ARG A 63 -9.75 -8.48 -4.00
C ARG A 63 -11.16 -8.93 -3.60
N THR A 64 -11.43 -9.07 -2.30
CA THR A 64 -12.74 -9.53 -1.81
C THR A 64 -13.86 -8.53 -2.11
N GLN A 65 -13.59 -7.23 -2.01
CA GLN A 65 -14.55 -6.18 -2.35
C GLN A 65 -14.89 -6.14 -3.84
N CYS A 66 -13.95 -6.43 -4.73
CA CYS A 66 -14.22 -6.58 -6.17
C CYS A 66 -15.12 -7.79 -6.46
N VAL A 67 -14.92 -8.93 -5.79
CA VAL A 67 -15.72 -10.15 -5.99
C VAL A 67 -17.19 -9.95 -5.58
N GLY A 68 -17.49 -9.03 -4.65
CA GLY A 68 -18.86 -8.73 -4.23
C GLY A 68 -19.67 -7.80 -5.15
N LYS A 69 -19.05 -7.15 -6.14
CA LYS A 69 -19.72 -6.19 -7.04
C LYS A 69 -19.96 -6.69 -8.47
N ASP A 70 -19.24 -7.74 -8.89
CA ASP A 70 -19.30 -8.29 -10.25
C ASP A 70 -20.09 -9.61 -10.35
N GLY A 71 -20.86 -9.97 -9.31
CA GLY A 71 -21.66 -11.20 -9.26
C GLY A 71 -23.10 -11.11 -9.79
N ILE A 72 -23.51 -9.99 -10.40
CA ILE A 72 -24.81 -9.86 -11.06
C ILE A 72 -24.61 -9.01 -12.32
N ARG A 73 -24.39 -9.67 -13.46
CA ARG A 73 -24.76 -9.19 -14.79
C ARG A 73 -24.71 -10.34 -15.78
#